data_AF-A0A3S5C3F8-F1
#
_entry.id   AF-A0A3S5C3F8-F1
#
_cell.length_a   1.000
_cell.length_b   1.000
_cell.length_c   1.000
_cell.angle_alpha   90.00
_cell.angle_beta   90.00
_cell.angle_gamma   90.00
#
_symmetry.space_group_name_H-M   'P 1'
#
loop_
_entity.id
_entity.type
_entity.pdbx_description
1 polymer ?
#
loop_
_entity_poly.entity_id
_entity_poly.type
_entity_poly.pdbx_seq_one_letter_code
_entity_poly.pdbx_strand_id
1 'polypeptide(L)'
;MFLFNTKTEIDTTPYRRTLWNHVQSLFGVCHDDFRYEYVDKLFTRPQQTFLKLCATRPYEILSTGKDALSYNQIMPFLAPSEVVHLILMIMDAREQACLLHIAHAISDAHIGA
;
A
#
# COMPACT_ATOMS: atom_id res chain seq x y z
N MET A 1 14.32 4.06 -8.43
CA MET A 1 15.11 3.91 -7.19
C MET A 1 14.42 4.72 -6.11
N PHE A 2 14.01 4.10 -5.00
CA PHE A 2 13.32 4.77 -3.88
C PHE A 2 14.39 5.39 -2.97
N LEU A 3 14.31 6.69 -2.69
CA LEU A 3 15.35 7.48 -2.02
C LEU A 3 14.74 8.17 -0.81
N PHE A 4 14.84 7.60 0.40
CA PHE A 4 14.38 8.28 1.62
C PHE A 4 15.12 9.60 1.79
N ASN A 5 14.42 10.71 1.51
CA ASN A 5 14.86 12.06 1.83
C ASN A 5 16.34 12.32 1.46
N THR A 6 16.69 12.09 0.18
CA THR A 6 18.01 12.31 -0.45
C THR A 6 19.15 11.32 -0.12
N LYS A 7 18.92 10.31 0.72
CA LYS A 7 19.94 9.29 1.00
C LYS A 7 19.94 8.18 -0.06
N THR A 8 21.07 8.00 -0.73
CA THR A 8 21.24 7.08 -1.87
C THR A 8 21.54 5.64 -1.49
N GLU A 9 21.87 5.35 -0.23
CA GLU A 9 22.37 4.04 0.23
C GLU A 9 21.48 3.36 1.28
N ILE A 10 20.20 3.74 1.38
CA ILE A 10 19.27 3.06 2.28
C ILE A 10 18.56 1.94 1.52
N ASP A 11 18.66 0.71 2.02
CA ASP A 11 17.81 -0.37 1.55
C ASP A 11 16.36 -0.12 2.00
N THR A 12 15.54 0.22 1.02
CA THR A 12 14.12 0.53 1.17
C THR A 12 13.22 -0.67 0.87
N THR A 13 13.81 -1.84 0.58
CA THR A 13 13.10 -3.09 0.31
C THR A 13 12.18 -3.52 1.45
N PRO A 14 12.59 -3.47 2.74
CA PRO A 14 11.71 -3.84 3.84
C PRO A 14 10.46 -2.95 3.92
N TYR A 15 10.60 -1.65 3.64
CA TYR A 15 9.49 -0.71 3.63
C TYR A 15 8.51 -1.01 2.49
N ARG A 16 9.02 -1.17 1.26
CA ARG A 16 8.18 -1.51 0.10
C ARG A 16 7.46 -2.83 0.25
N ARG A 17 8.15 -3.87 0.73
CA ARG A 17 7.57 -5.20 0.96
C ARG A 17 6.48 -5.15 2.03
N THR A 18 6.72 -4.44 3.13
CA THR A 18 5.73 -4.29 4.20
C THR A 18 4.49 -3.53 3.72
N LEU A 19 4.68 -2.44 2.97
CA LEU A 19 3.57 -1.70 2.35
C LEU A 19 2.74 -2.60 1.44
N TRP A 20 3.40 -3.31 0.52
CA TRP A 20 2.75 -4.18 -0.46
C TRP A 20 1.92 -5.26 0.25
N ASN A 21 2.52 -5.98 1.19
CA ASN A 21 1.86 -7.06 1.92
C ASN A 21 0.73 -6.54 2.82
N HIS A 22 0.89 -5.33 3.39
CA HIS A 22 -0.18 -4.70 4.16
C HIS A 22 -1.37 -4.38 3.26
N VAL A 23 -1.17 -3.74 2.11
CA VAL A 23 -2.27 -3.40 1.18
C VAL A 23 -2.96 -4.66 0.68
N GLN A 24 -2.22 -5.68 0.28
CA GLN A 24 -2.80 -6.96 -0.18
C GLN A 24 -3.61 -7.67 0.91
N SER A 25 -3.18 -7.58 2.17
CA SER A 25 -3.93 -8.15 3.30
C SER A 25 -5.29 -7.47 3.52
N LEU A 26 -5.44 -6.19 3.15
CA LEU A 26 -6.74 -5.51 3.19
C LEU A 26 -7.76 -6.12 2.23
N PHE A 27 -7.29 -6.83 1.19
CA PHE A 27 -8.11 -7.55 0.21
C PHE A 27 -8.07 -9.08 0.41
N GLY A 28 -7.62 -9.54 1.58
CA GLY A 28 -7.63 -10.95 1.96
C GLY A 28 -6.48 -11.80 1.39
N VAL A 29 -5.47 -11.18 0.78
CA VAL A 29 -4.27 -11.88 0.30
C VAL A 29 -3.18 -11.79 1.37
N CYS A 30 -2.90 -12.92 2.03
CA CYS A 30 -1.91 -13.02 3.10
C CYS A 30 -0.68 -13.81 2.63
N HIS A 31 0.51 -13.30 2.96
CA HIS A 31 1.78 -13.96 2.64
C HIS A 31 2.31 -14.69 3.87
N ASP A 32 2.36 -16.01 3.83
CA ASP A 32 2.75 -16.85 4.98
C ASP A 32 4.20 -16.63 5.42
N ASP A 33 5.07 -16.21 4.51
CA ASP A 33 6.48 -15.92 4.79
C ASP A 33 6.71 -14.51 5.38
N PHE A 34 5.64 -13.72 5.56
CA PHE A 34 5.71 -12.34 6.03
C PHE A 34 5.17 -12.16 7.46
N ARG A 35 6.00 -11.59 8.34
CA ARG A 35 5.59 -11.19 9.69
C ARG A 35 4.84 -9.86 9.67
N TYR A 36 3.52 -9.89 9.82
CA TYR A 36 2.66 -8.71 9.81
C TYR A 36 2.89 -7.73 10.98
N GLU A 37 3.58 -8.14 12.04
CA GLU A 37 4.08 -7.24 13.09
C GLU A 37 4.96 -6.11 12.54
N TYR A 38 5.58 -6.30 11.37
CA TYR A 38 6.38 -5.25 10.72
C TYR A 38 5.55 -4.06 10.28
N VAL A 39 4.25 -4.24 10.02
CA VAL A 39 3.34 -3.15 9.66
C VAL A 39 3.26 -2.13 10.79
N ASP A 40 3.01 -2.60 12.03
CA ASP A 40 2.91 -1.73 13.21
C ASP A 40 4.26 -1.12 13.60
N LYS A 41 5.39 -1.75 13.23
CA LYS A 41 6.75 -1.20 13.46
C LYS A 41 7.12 -0.10 12.46
N LEU A 42 6.64 -0.17 11.22
CA LEU A 42 6.99 0.77 10.16
C LEU A 42 5.97 1.89 9.96
N PHE A 43 4.70 1.63 10.25
CA PHE A 43 3.61 2.57 10.03
C PHE A 43 2.87 2.86 11.33
N THR A 44 2.77 4.13 11.68
CA THR A 44 1.89 4.60 12.74
C THR A 44 0.42 4.37 12.37
N ARG A 45 -0.49 4.33 13.35
CA ARG A 45 -1.93 4.13 13.08
C ARG A 45 -2.51 5.14 12.06
N PRO A 46 -2.24 6.45 12.13
CA PRO A 46 -2.70 7.40 11.11
C PRO A 46 -2.18 7.08 9.71
N GLN A 47 -0.93 6.61 9.60
CA GLN A 47 -0.36 6.19 8.32
C GLN A 47 -1.06 4.95 7.78
N GLN A 48 -1.31 3.94 8.60
CA GLN A 48 -2.07 2.75 8.19
C GLN A 48 -3.50 3.11 7.72
N THR A 49 -4.18 4.02 8.44
CA THR A 49 -5.50 4.53 8.02
C THR A 49 -5.42 5.23 6.67
N PHE A 50 -4.40 6.06 6.47
CA PHE A 50 -4.17 6.71 5.18
C PHE A 50 -3.92 5.71 4.04
N LEU A 51 -3.05 4.71 4.27
CA LEU A 51 -2.79 3.64 3.29
C LEU A 51 -4.08 2.90 2.92
N LYS A 52 -4.89 2.55 3.92
CA LYS A 52 -6.20 1.93 3.73
C LYS A 52 -7.15 2.82 2.94
N LEU A 53 -7.19 4.13 3.24
CA LEU A 53 -8.03 5.10 2.53
C LEU A 53 -7.61 5.18 1.05
N CYS A 54 -6.31 5.29 0.77
CA CYS A 54 -5.76 5.27 -0.59
C CYS A 54 -6.16 4.02 -1.37
N ALA A 55 -6.09 2.85 -0.73
CA ALA A 55 -6.43 1.58 -1.37
C ALA A 55 -7.94 1.43 -1.61
N THR A 56 -8.77 1.78 -0.63
CA THR A 56 -10.19 1.40 -0.61
C THR A 56 -11.15 2.51 -1.03
N ARG A 57 -10.83 3.77 -0.73
CA ARG A 57 -11.72 4.93 -0.93
C ARG A 57 -10.91 6.15 -1.42
N PRO A 58 -10.21 6.07 -2.56
CA PRO A 58 -9.32 7.13 -3.03
C PRO A 58 -10.05 8.47 -3.30
N TYR A 59 -11.36 8.44 -3.59
CA TYR A 59 -12.16 9.65 -3.82
C TYR A 59 -12.32 10.52 -2.56
N GLU A 60 -12.18 9.95 -1.36
CA GLU A 60 -12.31 10.70 -0.10
C GLU A 60 -11.09 11.55 0.21
N ILE A 61 -9.95 11.19 -0.37
CA ILE A 61 -8.72 11.97 -0.28
C ILE A 61 -8.91 13.33 -0.96
N LEU A 62 -9.68 13.37 -2.06
CA LEU A 62 -10.00 14.59 -2.80
C LEU A 62 -11.13 15.41 -2.14
N SER A 63 -12.13 14.74 -1.55
CA SER A 63 -13.25 15.39 -0.85
C SER A 63 -12.81 16.14 0.39
N THR A 64 -11.69 15.77 0.99
CA THR A 64 -11.14 16.45 2.16
C THR A 64 -10.29 17.67 1.74
N GLY A 65 -10.70 18.41 0.70
CA GLY A 65 -9.93 19.49 0.05
C GLY A 65 -9.60 20.74 0.90
N LYS A 66 -9.80 20.71 2.22
CA LYS A 66 -9.36 21.73 3.18
C LYS A 66 -8.75 21.16 4.47
N ASP A 67 -9.11 19.94 4.86
CA ASP A 67 -8.66 19.25 6.08
C ASP A 67 -8.05 17.86 5.82
N ALA A 68 -7.76 17.53 4.55
CA ALA A 68 -6.89 16.42 4.21
C ALA A 68 -5.59 16.79 4.87
N LEU A 69 -5.33 16.20 6.04
CA LEU A 69 -4.02 16.12 6.65
C LEU A 69 -3.03 16.12 5.50
N SER A 70 -2.34 17.25 5.30
CA SER A 70 -1.48 17.42 4.13
C SER A 70 -0.65 16.15 4.06
N TYR A 71 -0.43 15.51 2.91
CA TYR A 71 0.37 14.29 2.89
C TYR A 71 1.72 14.50 3.62
N ASN A 72 2.19 15.75 3.69
CA ASN A 72 3.29 16.24 4.53
C ASN A 72 3.11 16.07 6.06
N GLN A 73 1.89 16.05 6.59
CA GLN A 73 1.57 15.80 8.01
C GLN A 73 1.52 14.29 8.31
N ILE A 74 0.99 13.47 7.39
CA ILE A 74 0.89 12.01 7.58
C ILE A 74 2.23 11.32 7.27
N MET A 75 2.89 11.77 6.21
CA MET A 75 4.16 11.25 5.70
C MET A 75 5.23 12.36 5.66
N PRO A 76 5.59 12.98 6.80
CA PRO A 76 6.49 14.14 6.85
C PRO A 76 7.92 13.86 6.38
N PHE A 77 8.32 12.58 6.35
CA PHE A 77 9.67 12.18 5.98
C PHE A 77 9.84 11.82 4.50
N LEU A 78 8.75 11.82 3.72
CA LEU A 78 8.77 11.47 2.30
C LEU A 78 8.79 12.73 1.43
N ALA A 79 9.68 12.76 0.44
CA ALA A 79 9.63 13.75 -0.62
C ALA A 79 8.38 13.55 -1.50
N PRO A 80 7.89 14.58 -2.21
CA PRO A 80 6.69 14.46 -3.05
C PRO A 80 6.76 13.32 -4.09
N SER A 81 7.93 13.08 -4.68
CA SER A 81 8.15 11.96 -5.61
C SER A 81 8.01 10.59 -4.94
N GLU A 82 8.43 10.46 -3.68
CA GLU A 82 8.29 9.24 -2.90
C GLU A 82 6.84 8.97 -2.51
N VAL A 83 6.07 10.03 -2.23
CA VAL A 83 4.63 9.95 -1.98
C VAL A 83 3.89 9.45 -3.23
N VAL A 84 4.21 10.00 -4.40
CA VAL A 84 3.65 9.52 -5.67
C VAL A 84 4.00 8.04 -5.89
N HIS A 85 5.25 7.65 -5.66
CA HIS A 85 5.64 6.25 -5.78
C HIS A 85 4.91 5.34 -4.77
N LEU A 86 4.71 5.80 -3.53
CA LEU A 86 3.93 5.07 -2.54
C LEU A 86 2.48 4.88 -3.01
N ILE A 87 1.86 5.90 -3.59
CA ILE A 87 0.50 5.80 -4.15
C ILE A 87 0.46 4.79 -5.30
N LEU A 88 1.43 4.84 -6.21
CA LEU A 88 1.53 3.86 -7.31
C LEU A 88 1.63 2.42 -6.77
N MET A 89 2.48 2.17 -5.77
CA MET A 89 2.57 0.83 -5.15
C MET A 89 1.26 0.38 -4.52
N ILE A 90 0.50 1.29 -3.88
CA ILE A 90 -0.81 0.94 -3.31
C ILE A 90 -1.81 0.55 -4.40
N MET A 91 -1.81 1.30 -5.51
CA MET A 91 -2.68 1.02 -6.65
C MET A 91 -2.35 -0.33 -7.29
N ASP A 92 -1.07 -0.59 -7.56
CA ASP A 92 -0.61 -1.85 -8.16
C ASP A 92 -0.87 -3.06 -7.25
N ALA A 93 -0.62 -2.93 -5.94
CA ALA A 93 -0.87 -4.00 -4.98
C ALA A 93 -2.36 -4.37 -4.90
N ARG A 94 -3.25 -3.36 -4.93
CA ARG A 94 -4.70 -3.55 -5.01
C ARG A 94 -5.09 -4.26 -6.31
N GLU A 95 -4.61 -3.77 -7.46
CA GLU A 95 -4.94 -4.34 -8.76
C GLU A 95 -4.52 -5.81 -8.84
N GLN A 96 -3.30 -6.13 -8.39
CA GLN A 96 -2.82 -7.51 -8.35
C GLN A 96 -3.72 -8.39 -7.46
N ALA A 97 -4.12 -7.93 -6.28
CA ALA A 97 -5.00 -8.71 -5.41
C ALA A 97 -6.38 -8.96 -6.05
N CYS A 98 -6.96 -7.95 -6.71
CA CYS A 98 -8.22 -8.11 -7.44
C CYS A 98 -8.09 -9.10 -8.61
N LEU A 99 -7.02 -8.98 -9.41
CA LEU A 99 -6.77 -9.86 -10.54
C LEU A 99 -6.54 -11.31 -10.09
N LEU A 100 -5.87 -11.52 -8.96
CA LEU A 100 -5.67 -12.85 -8.39
C LEU A 100 -7.01 -13.52 -8.05
N HIS A 101 -7.92 -12.80 -7.39
CA HIS A 101 -9.26 -13.31 -7.08
C HIS A 101 -10.06 -13.65 -8.33
N ILE A 102 -9.98 -12.81 -9.38
CA ILE A 102 -10.64 -13.07 -10.67
C ILE A 102 -10.04 -14.32 -11.34
N ALA A 103 -8.71 -14.43 -11.36
CA ALA A 103 -8.02 -15.56 -11.97
C ALA A 103 -8.34 -16.88 -11.25
N HIS A 104 -8.40 -16.88 -9.92
CA HIS A 104 -8.84 -18.03 -9.13
C HIS A 104 -10.28 -18.44 -9.48
N ALA A 105 -11.21 -17.49 -9.54
CA ALA A 105 -12.60 -17.78 -9.90
C ALA A 105 -12.73 -18.39 -11.32
N ILE A 106 -11.93 -17.92 -12.28
CA ILE A 106 -11.89 -18.49 -13.64
C ILE A 106 -11.31 -19.91 -13.62
N SER A 107 -10.22 -20.14 -12.88
CA SER A 107 -9.59 -21.45 -12.76
C SER A 107 -10.56 -22.48 -12.15
N ASP A 108 -11.26 -22.10 -11.09
CA ASP A 108 -12.23 -22.98 -10.42
C ASP A 108 -13.41 -23.32 -11.35
N ALA A 109 -13.90 -22.33 -12.11
CA ALA A 109 -14.96 -22.54 -13.09
C ALA A 109 -14.52 -23.44 -14.27
N HIS A 110 -13.26 -23.37 -14.68
CA HIS A 110 -12.71 -24.24 -15.73
C HIS A 110 -12.55 -25.69 -15.26
N ILE A 111 -12.13 -25.91 -14.02
CA ILE A 111 -11.95 -27.26 -13.45
C ILE A 111 -13.31 -27.94 -13.15
N GLY A 112 -14.35 -27.14 -12.89
CA GLY A 112 -15.70 -27.63 -12.66
C GLY A 112 -16.53 -27.94 -13.92
N ALA A 113 -16.01 -27.70 -15.12
CA ALA A 113 -16.67 -27.91 -16.43
C ALA A 113 -16.11 -29.15 -17.14
#